data_AF-A0A2E2NYB8-F1
#
_entry.id   AF-A0A2E2NYB8-F1
#
_cell.length_a   1.000
_cell.length_b   1.000
_cell.length_c   1.000
_cell.angle_alpha   90.00
_cell.angle_beta   90.00
_cell.angle_gamma   90.00
#
_symmetry.space_group_name_H-M   'P 1'
#
loop_
_entity.id
_entity.type
_entity.pdbx_description
1 polymer ?
#
loop_
_entity_poly.entity_id
_entity_poly.type
_entity_poly.pdbx_seq_one_letter_code
_entity_poly.pdbx_strand_id
1 'polypeptide(L)'
;MPTKKLEYKIDIYQTNADNSVRFALGIDCKRPLIGIGLNPSTADDKKPDQTISRMMGFAQRCGFDGFIMLNLYPKRTPFPNKLPKRSNAEMADENRRLIKDFLKNYPNGSLLAAWGSNIEVRPYLKTELKRIVSDTQDSNHQWLQIGDLTKSGHPRHPSRAAYSMGLNEFDIEAYLEMLDVRC
;
A
#
# COMPACT_ATOMS: atom_id res chain seq x y z
N MET A 1 8.12 2.49 27.38
CA MET A 1 7.61 1.10 27.30
C MET A 1 8.16 0.47 26.03
N PRO A 2 8.86 -0.67 26.07
CA PRO A 2 9.22 -1.38 24.84
C PRO A 2 7.93 -1.84 24.15
N THR A 3 7.64 -1.28 22.97
CA THR A 3 6.50 -1.69 22.13
C THR A 3 6.65 -3.18 21.81
N LYS A 4 5.66 -3.98 22.22
CA LYS A 4 5.56 -5.42 21.90
C LYS A 4 5.89 -5.63 20.42
N LYS A 5 6.76 -6.60 20.12
CA LYS A 5 7.12 -6.93 18.74
C LYS A 5 5.88 -7.39 17.98
N LEU A 6 5.64 -6.83 16.80
CA LEU A 6 4.60 -7.32 15.91
C LEU A 6 5.01 -8.71 15.43
N GLU A 7 4.19 -9.71 15.74
CA GLU A 7 4.35 -11.08 15.27
C GLU A 7 3.70 -11.23 13.89
N TYR A 8 4.26 -12.08 13.04
CA TYR A 8 3.69 -12.35 11.72
C TYR A 8 2.54 -13.35 11.85
N LYS A 9 1.40 -12.87 12.34
CA LYS A 9 0.15 -13.65 12.45
C LYS A 9 -0.91 -12.95 11.62
N ILE A 10 -1.15 -13.48 10.43
CA ILE A 10 -2.04 -12.86 9.45
C ILE A 10 -3.49 -13.25 9.74
N ASP A 11 -4.34 -12.24 9.95
CA ASP A 11 -5.79 -12.40 10.13
C ASP A 11 -6.56 -12.04 8.84
N ILE A 12 -5.94 -11.20 8.00
CA ILE A 12 -6.53 -10.71 6.76
C ILE A 12 -5.73 -11.27 5.59
N TYR A 13 -6.36 -12.13 4.78
CA TYR A 13 -5.76 -12.64 3.56
C TYR A 13 -6.82 -12.81 2.47
N GLN A 14 -7.07 -11.74 1.71
CA GLN A 14 -8.11 -11.72 0.68
C GLN A 14 -7.49 -11.92 -0.71
N THR A 15 -7.81 -13.05 -1.32
CA THR A 15 -7.28 -13.47 -2.62
C THR A 15 -8.39 -14.02 -3.50
N ASN A 16 -8.13 -14.17 -4.79
CA ASN A 16 -8.96 -15.01 -5.65
C ASN A 16 -8.64 -16.50 -5.44
N ALA A 17 -9.45 -17.40 -6.01
CA ALA A 17 -9.36 -18.84 -5.77
C ALA A 17 -7.99 -19.47 -6.05
N ASP A 18 -7.28 -19.00 -7.09
CA ASP A 18 -5.95 -19.52 -7.47
C ASP A 18 -4.79 -18.71 -6.86
N ASN A 19 -5.09 -17.70 -6.04
CA ASN A 19 -4.13 -16.83 -5.37
C ASN A 19 -3.20 -16.06 -6.35
N SER A 20 -3.60 -15.91 -7.61
CA SER A 20 -2.90 -15.07 -8.60
C SER A 20 -3.27 -13.58 -8.47
N VAL A 21 -4.27 -13.26 -7.65
CA VAL A 21 -4.73 -11.92 -7.27
C VAL A 21 -4.82 -11.85 -5.75
N ARG A 22 -4.28 -10.78 -5.17
CA ARG A 22 -4.37 -10.52 -3.73
C ARG A 22 -4.81 -9.09 -3.48
N PHE A 23 -5.99 -8.95 -2.89
CA PHE A 23 -6.60 -7.66 -2.57
C PHE A 23 -6.04 -7.11 -1.26
N ALA A 24 -5.88 -7.95 -0.24
CA ALA A 24 -5.41 -7.54 1.08
C ALA A 24 -4.57 -8.61 1.77
N LEU A 25 -3.61 -8.16 2.57
CA LEU A 25 -2.81 -8.96 3.51
C LEU A 25 -2.58 -8.14 4.78
N GLY A 26 -2.88 -8.66 5.96
CA GLY A 26 -2.68 -7.87 7.19
C GLY A 26 -2.97 -8.59 8.49
N ILE A 27 -2.80 -7.84 9.57
CA ILE A 27 -3.09 -8.22 10.96
C ILE A 27 -4.24 -7.35 11.41
N ASP A 28 -5.30 -7.97 11.95
CA ASP A 28 -6.44 -7.23 12.46
C ASP A 28 -6.05 -6.49 13.74
N CYS A 29 -6.30 -5.18 13.79
CA CYS A 29 -5.82 -4.31 14.85
C CYS A 29 -6.60 -2.98 14.89
N LYS A 30 -6.39 -2.16 15.93
CA LYS A 30 -7.18 -0.93 16.13
C LYS A 30 -6.61 0.27 15.37
N ARG A 31 -5.29 0.31 15.18
CA ARG A 31 -4.54 1.42 14.57
C ARG A 31 -3.51 0.87 13.58
N PRO A 32 -3.96 0.31 12.44
CA PRO A 32 -3.06 -0.24 11.43
C PRO A 32 -2.26 0.86 10.70
N LEU A 33 -1.02 0.52 10.35
CA LEU A 33 -0.36 1.17 9.22
C LEU A 33 -0.86 0.51 7.92
N ILE A 34 -1.64 1.24 7.12
CA ILE A 34 -2.26 0.74 5.89
C ILE A 34 -1.40 1.13 4.68
N GLY A 35 -0.61 0.19 4.16
CA GLY A 35 0.22 0.42 2.98
C GLY A 35 -0.59 0.33 1.69
N ILE A 36 -0.45 1.35 0.81
CA ILE A 36 -0.85 1.27 -0.60
C ILE A 36 0.40 1.03 -1.44
N GLY A 37 0.67 -0.24 -1.74
CA GLY A 37 1.77 -0.65 -2.62
C GLY A 37 1.41 -0.59 -4.10
N LEU A 38 2.38 -0.90 -4.96
CA LEU A 38 2.15 -0.96 -6.40
C LEU A 38 1.27 -2.16 -6.78
N ASN A 39 1.74 -3.35 -6.42
CA ASN A 39 1.10 -4.63 -6.66
C ASN A 39 1.62 -5.68 -5.66
N PRO A 40 0.85 -6.73 -5.34
CA PRO A 40 1.31 -7.81 -4.48
C PRO A 40 2.52 -8.55 -5.04
N SER A 41 3.48 -8.87 -4.18
CA SER A 41 4.66 -9.69 -4.50
C SER A 41 4.51 -11.12 -3.94
N THR A 42 5.51 -11.61 -3.19
CA THR A 42 5.58 -13.02 -2.78
C THR A 42 4.99 -13.31 -1.42
N ALA A 43 4.71 -12.32 -0.56
CA ALA A 43 4.16 -12.59 0.77
C ALA A 43 2.80 -13.33 0.73
N ASP A 44 2.56 -14.18 1.71
CA ASP A 44 1.28 -14.86 1.95
C ASP A 44 0.95 -14.88 3.44
N ASP A 45 -0.13 -15.55 3.83
CA ASP A 45 -0.57 -15.71 5.21
C ASP A 45 0.45 -16.41 6.13
N LYS A 46 1.47 -17.07 5.58
CA LYS A 46 2.45 -17.87 6.32
C LYS A 46 3.85 -17.26 6.33
N LYS A 47 4.23 -16.60 5.23
CA LYS A 47 5.57 -16.07 5.02
C LYS A 47 5.55 -14.61 4.55
N PRO A 48 6.20 -13.69 5.29
CA PRO A 48 6.38 -12.33 4.81
C PRO A 48 7.44 -12.29 3.70
N ASP A 49 7.31 -11.33 2.81
CA ASP A 49 8.39 -10.87 1.95
C ASP A 49 9.11 -9.66 2.59
N GLN A 50 10.13 -9.15 1.89
CA GLN A 50 10.93 -8.03 2.38
C GLN A 50 10.10 -6.74 2.56
N THR A 51 9.08 -6.51 1.74
CA THR A 51 8.19 -5.35 1.85
C THR A 51 7.36 -5.47 3.12
N ILE A 52 6.72 -6.62 3.35
CA ILE A 52 5.89 -6.85 4.52
C ILE A 52 6.71 -6.80 5.81
N SER A 53 7.91 -7.38 5.80
CA SER A 53 8.84 -7.30 6.94
C SER A 53 9.20 -5.85 7.28
N ARG A 54 9.38 -4.99 6.26
CA ARG A 54 9.65 -3.56 6.46
C ARG A 54 8.41 -2.82 6.96
N MET A 55 7.24 -3.10 6.40
CA MET A 55 5.96 -2.53 6.85
C MET A 55 5.72 -2.79 8.34
N MET A 56 5.89 -4.03 8.80
CA MET A 56 5.78 -4.38 10.23
C MET A 56 6.81 -3.61 11.07
N GLY A 57 8.04 -3.48 10.58
CA GLY A 57 9.09 -2.73 11.28
C GLY A 57 8.76 -1.24 11.41
N PHE A 58 8.22 -0.61 10.36
CA PHE A 58 7.75 0.78 10.43
C PHE A 58 6.54 0.91 11.36
N ALA A 59 5.56 0.02 11.23
CA ALA A 59 4.37 0.00 12.09
C ALA A 59 4.76 -0.02 13.57
N GLN A 60 5.59 -0.99 13.99
CA GLN A 60 6.04 -1.12 15.37
C GLN A 60 6.78 0.13 15.87
N ARG A 61 7.68 0.69 15.05
CA ARG A 61 8.52 1.84 15.46
C ARG A 61 7.76 3.16 15.49
N CYS A 62 6.67 3.27 14.74
CA CYS A 62 5.88 4.50 14.62
C CYS A 62 4.57 4.43 15.42
N GLY A 63 4.43 3.45 16.32
CA GLY A 63 3.31 3.38 17.26
C GLY A 63 2.02 2.79 16.70
N PHE A 64 2.08 2.08 15.57
CA PHE A 64 0.97 1.30 15.04
C PHE A 64 0.94 -0.09 15.66
N ASP A 65 -0.25 -0.66 15.84
CA ASP A 65 -0.48 -1.96 16.49
C ASP A 65 -0.72 -3.11 15.51
N GLY A 66 -0.61 -2.84 14.21
CA GLY A 66 -0.60 -3.81 13.14
C GLY A 66 -0.40 -3.16 11.78
N PHE A 67 -0.64 -3.92 10.72
CA PHE A 67 -0.54 -3.41 9.35
C PHE A 67 -1.60 -4.04 8.45
N ILE A 68 -1.96 -3.32 7.39
CA ILE A 68 -2.77 -3.83 6.29
C ILE A 68 -2.04 -3.43 5.01
N MET A 69 -1.85 -4.37 4.09
CA MET A 69 -1.19 -4.14 2.80
C MET A 69 -2.21 -4.28 1.68
N LEU A 70 -2.56 -3.15 1.10
CA LEU A 70 -3.38 -3.00 -0.10
C LEU A 70 -2.48 -2.54 -1.27
N ASN A 71 -3.02 -2.48 -2.49
CA ASN A 71 -2.22 -2.13 -3.66
C ASN A 71 -3.02 -1.34 -4.70
N LEU A 72 -2.33 -0.56 -5.53
CA LEU A 72 -2.93 0.11 -6.68
C LEU A 72 -3.55 -0.89 -7.66
N TYR A 73 -2.92 -2.05 -7.83
CA TYR A 73 -3.45 -3.12 -8.66
C TYR A 73 -3.21 -4.50 -8.02
N PRO A 74 -4.21 -5.39 -7.92
CA PRO A 74 -4.12 -6.57 -7.05
C PRO A 74 -3.45 -7.79 -7.72
N LYS A 75 -2.97 -7.68 -8.96
CA LYS A 75 -2.29 -8.81 -9.65
C LYS A 75 -0.99 -9.16 -8.93
N ARG A 76 -0.88 -10.42 -8.48
CA ARG A 76 0.27 -10.93 -7.73
C ARG A 76 1.44 -11.26 -8.67
N THR A 77 2.56 -10.57 -8.50
CA THR A 77 3.83 -10.80 -9.22
C THR A 77 4.98 -10.03 -8.55
N PRO A 78 6.18 -10.62 -8.36
CA PRO A 78 7.35 -9.87 -7.90
C PRO A 78 7.97 -8.98 -9.00
N PHE A 79 7.42 -9.03 -10.22
CA PHE A 79 7.94 -8.34 -11.39
C PHE A 79 6.91 -7.32 -11.92
N PRO A 80 7.00 -6.04 -11.53
CA PRO A 80 6.08 -4.99 -12.00
C PRO A 80 6.03 -4.86 -13.53
N ASN A 81 7.15 -5.10 -14.21
CA ASN A 81 7.22 -5.11 -15.67
C ASN A 81 6.46 -6.28 -16.33
N LYS A 82 6.01 -7.29 -15.56
CA LYS A 82 5.13 -8.37 -16.02
C LYS A 82 3.65 -8.11 -15.75
N LEU A 83 3.30 -6.96 -15.15
CA LEU A 83 1.90 -6.56 -15.05
C LEU A 83 1.27 -6.50 -16.46
N PRO A 84 -0.05 -6.78 -16.60
CA PRO A 84 -0.74 -6.65 -17.87
C PRO A 84 -0.49 -5.28 -18.52
N LYS A 85 -0.58 -5.18 -19.85
CA LYS A 85 -0.43 -3.88 -20.53
C LYS A 85 -1.64 -2.96 -20.30
N ARG A 86 -2.78 -3.53 -19.95
CA ARG A 86 -4.05 -2.83 -19.67
C ARG A 86 -4.65 -3.36 -18.38
N SER A 87 -5.32 -2.49 -17.63
CA SER A 87 -6.10 -2.88 -16.45
C SER A 87 -7.26 -3.80 -16.86
N ASN A 88 -7.56 -4.79 -16.03
CA ASN A 88 -8.82 -5.53 -16.08
C ASN A 88 -9.82 -4.77 -15.20
N ALA A 89 -10.93 -4.31 -15.80
CA ALA A 89 -11.88 -3.44 -15.13
C ALA A 89 -12.54 -4.08 -13.91
N GLU A 90 -13.06 -5.31 -14.03
CA GLU A 90 -13.69 -6.03 -12.91
C GLU A 90 -12.74 -6.19 -11.72
N MET A 91 -11.50 -6.59 -12.00
CA MET A 91 -10.46 -6.74 -10.98
C MET A 91 -10.09 -5.42 -10.32
N ALA A 92 -10.02 -4.33 -11.10
CA ALA A 92 -9.72 -3.01 -10.58
C ALA A 92 -10.87 -2.45 -9.73
N ASP A 93 -12.11 -2.61 -10.18
CA ASP A 93 -13.30 -2.13 -9.48
C ASP A 93 -13.49 -2.87 -8.15
N GLU A 94 -13.31 -4.20 -8.14
CA GLU A 94 -13.32 -4.99 -6.91
C GLU A 94 -12.21 -4.56 -5.94
N ASN A 95 -11.00 -4.29 -6.46
CA ASN A 95 -9.90 -3.78 -5.64
C ASN A 95 -10.24 -2.44 -4.97
N ARG A 96 -10.80 -1.48 -5.72
CA ARG A 96 -11.17 -0.17 -5.16
C ARG A 96 -12.31 -0.29 -4.16
N ARG A 97 -13.32 -1.13 -4.45
CA ARG A 97 -14.42 -1.43 -3.51
C ARG A 97 -13.89 -1.96 -2.18
N LEU A 98 -12.99 -2.95 -2.23
CA LEU A 98 -12.38 -3.52 -1.03
C LEU A 98 -11.51 -2.49 -0.29
N ILE A 99 -10.73 -1.67 -0.99
CA ILE A 99 -9.95 -0.58 -0.36
C ILE A 99 -10.88 0.36 0.41
N LYS A 100 -11.99 0.79 -0.19
CA LYS A 100 -12.99 1.64 0.46
C LYS A 100 -13.58 0.98 1.70
N ASP A 101 -13.91 -0.31 1.63
CA ASP A 101 -14.42 -1.08 2.76
C ASP A 101 -13.38 -1.18 3.89
N PHE A 102 -12.11 -1.42 3.57
CA PHE A 102 -11.03 -1.44 4.55
C PHE A 102 -10.90 -0.08 5.25
N LEU A 103 -10.88 1.04 4.53
CA LEU A 103 -10.78 2.35 5.17
C LEU A 103 -11.98 2.66 6.06
N LYS A 104 -13.18 2.22 5.67
CA LYS A 104 -14.37 2.34 6.54
C LYS A 104 -14.24 1.51 7.81
N ASN A 105 -13.69 0.29 7.72
CA ASN A 105 -13.56 -0.63 8.85
C ASN A 105 -12.40 -0.27 9.81
N TYR A 106 -11.39 0.46 9.32
CA TYR A 106 -10.21 0.85 10.08
C TYR A 106 -10.05 2.38 10.18
N PRO A 107 -11.04 3.11 10.74
CA PRO A 107 -11.07 4.58 10.72
C PRO A 107 -9.92 5.27 11.47
N ASN A 108 -9.18 4.52 12.32
CA ASN A 108 -8.01 5.03 13.04
C ASN A 108 -6.68 4.62 12.38
N GLY A 109 -6.73 4.05 11.16
CA GLY A 109 -5.55 3.72 10.39
C GLY A 109 -4.89 4.94 9.78
N SER A 110 -3.63 4.80 9.36
CA SER A 110 -2.95 5.78 8.52
C SER A 110 -2.50 5.14 7.22
N LEU A 111 -2.66 5.87 6.11
CA LEU A 111 -2.30 5.41 4.78
C LEU A 111 -0.81 5.65 4.53
N LEU A 112 -0.07 4.64 4.10
CA LEU A 112 1.32 4.78 3.67
C LEU A 112 1.41 4.66 2.16
N ALA A 113 1.84 5.72 1.49
CA ALA A 113 2.18 5.70 0.09
C ALA A 113 3.45 4.85 -0.13
N ALA A 114 3.31 3.68 -0.74
CA ALA A 114 4.36 2.66 -0.79
C ALA A 114 4.63 2.11 -2.21
N TRP A 115 4.11 2.75 -3.27
CA TRP A 115 4.19 2.24 -4.64
C TRP A 115 5.56 2.43 -5.34
N GLY A 116 6.39 3.37 -4.90
CA GLY A 116 7.71 3.58 -5.52
C GLY A 116 7.65 4.18 -6.92
N SER A 117 8.82 4.31 -7.55
CA SER A 117 8.94 4.80 -8.94
C SER A 117 8.36 3.86 -9.99
N ASN A 118 8.03 2.62 -9.62
CA ASN A 118 7.44 1.66 -10.54
C ASN A 118 5.99 1.98 -10.91
N ILE A 119 5.37 3.02 -10.33
CA ILE A 119 4.07 3.54 -10.80
C ILE A 119 4.12 3.92 -12.29
N GLU A 120 5.31 4.26 -12.80
CA GLU A 120 5.54 4.62 -14.20
C GLU A 120 5.53 3.42 -15.17
N VAL A 121 5.60 2.17 -14.69
CA VAL A 121 5.74 1.00 -15.58
C VAL A 121 4.49 0.70 -16.39
N ARG A 122 3.32 1.18 -15.95
CA ARG A 122 2.04 1.04 -16.65
C ARG A 122 1.20 2.31 -16.48
N PRO A 123 0.65 2.88 -17.57
CA PRO A 123 -0.15 4.10 -17.48
C PRO A 123 -1.36 3.97 -16.54
N TYR A 124 -2.02 2.81 -16.53
CA TYR A 124 -3.21 2.61 -15.71
C TYR A 124 -2.94 2.66 -14.21
N LEU A 125 -1.69 2.49 -13.73
CA LEU A 125 -1.41 2.55 -12.29
C LEU A 125 -1.61 3.96 -11.72
N LYS A 126 -1.29 5.00 -12.50
CA LYS A 126 -1.61 6.39 -12.15
C LYS A 126 -3.12 6.60 -12.13
N THR A 127 -3.83 6.02 -13.10
CA THR A 127 -5.30 6.06 -13.14
C THR A 127 -5.93 5.38 -11.93
N GLU A 128 -5.45 4.19 -11.53
CA GLU A 128 -5.97 3.50 -10.33
C GLU A 128 -5.65 4.29 -9.06
N LEU A 129 -4.48 4.92 -8.94
CA LEU A 129 -4.19 5.80 -7.81
C LEU A 129 -5.21 6.95 -7.71
N LYS A 130 -5.45 7.67 -8.80
CA LYS A 130 -6.43 8.76 -8.83
C LYS A 130 -7.83 8.30 -8.43
N ARG A 131 -8.24 7.13 -8.95
CA ARG A 131 -9.54 6.54 -8.62
C ARG A 131 -9.63 6.13 -7.16
N ILE A 132 -8.58 5.51 -6.60
CA ILE A 132 -8.53 5.18 -5.17
C ILE A 132 -8.67 6.43 -4.34
N VAL A 133 -7.88 7.48 -4.60
CA VAL A 133 -7.94 8.75 -3.86
C VAL A 133 -9.34 9.36 -3.95
N SER A 134 -9.92 9.43 -5.16
CA SER A 134 -11.29 9.93 -5.36
C SER A 134 -12.35 9.09 -4.65
N ASP A 135 -12.24 7.77 -4.65
CA ASP A 135 -13.20 6.86 -4.00
C ASP A 135 -13.12 6.93 -2.47
N THR A 136 -12.01 7.47 -1.93
CA THR A 136 -11.70 7.54 -0.50
C THR A 136 -11.51 8.96 0.03
N GLN A 137 -11.87 9.98 -0.76
CA GLN A 137 -11.68 11.40 -0.41
C GLN A 137 -12.44 11.82 0.87
N ASP A 138 -13.57 11.17 1.14
CA ASP A 138 -14.38 11.41 2.35
C ASP A 138 -13.80 10.73 3.60
N SER A 139 -12.68 10.03 3.48
CA SER A 139 -12.05 9.35 4.59
C SER A 139 -11.08 10.28 5.32
N ASN A 140 -11.10 10.27 6.66
CA ASN A 140 -10.20 11.10 7.49
C ASN A 140 -8.79 10.49 7.65
N HIS A 141 -8.37 9.61 6.73
CA HIS A 141 -7.07 8.93 6.85
C HIS A 141 -5.94 9.87 6.44
N GLN A 142 -4.98 10.06 7.35
CA GLN A 142 -3.75 10.76 7.01
C GLN A 142 -2.89 9.91 6.07
N TRP A 143 -2.38 10.55 5.02
CA TRP A 143 -1.36 9.98 4.16
C TRP A 143 0.05 10.23 4.72
N LEU A 144 0.88 9.20 4.66
CA LEU A 144 2.25 9.16 5.10
C LEU A 144 3.17 8.68 3.98
N GLN A 145 4.45 9.02 4.09
CA GLN A 145 5.54 8.52 3.26
C GLN A 145 6.76 8.15 4.10
N ILE A 146 7.66 7.33 3.54
CA ILE A 146 8.93 6.97 4.21
C ILE A 146 10.02 7.99 3.85
N GLY A 147 10.42 8.80 4.83
CA GLY A 147 11.37 9.89 4.65
C GLY A 147 10.91 10.87 3.57
N ASP A 148 11.85 11.36 2.76
CA ASP A 148 11.53 12.19 1.59
C ASP A 148 11.19 11.35 0.36
N LEU A 149 10.59 11.98 -0.65
CA LEU A 149 10.39 11.42 -1.97
C LEU A 149 11.72 10.91 -2.58
N THR A 150 11.63 9.97 -3.52
CA THR A 150 12.78 9.57 -4.34
C THR A 150 13.27 10.76 -5.18
N LYS A 151 14.49 10.66 -5.74
CA LYS A 151 14.99 11.64 -6.72
C LYS A 151 14.06 11.81 -7.94
N SER A 152 13.31 10.77 -8.27
CA SER A 152 12.30 10.80 -9.33
C SER A 152 10.96 11.36 -8.85
N GLY A 153 10.84 11.87 -7.63
CA GLY A 153 9.62 12.50 -7.09
C GLY A 153 8.52 11.53 -6.67
N HIS A 154 8.81 10.25 -6.41
CA HIS A 154 7.80 9.27 -5.99
C HIS A 154 7.99 8.84 -4.54
N PRO A 155 6.91 8.46 -3.83
CA PRO A 155 7.02 7.95 -2.47
C PRO A 155 7.85 6.66 -2.46
N ARG A 156 8.60 6.46 -1.39
CA ARG A 156 9.59 5.40 -1.32
C ARG A 156 8.95 4.03 -1.08
N HIS A 157 9.39 3.04 -1.84
CA HIS A 157 9.00 1.65 -1.59
C HIS A 157 9.67 1.10 -0.32
N PRO A 158 8.96 0.39 0.58
CA PRO A 158 9.49 -0.01 1.90
C PRO A 158 10.68 -0.98 1.86
N SER A 159 10.76 -1.87 0.86
CA SER A 159 11.68 -3.03 0.88
C SER A 159 13.15 -2.71 1.15
N ARG A 160 13.63 -1.53 0.75
CA ARG A 160 15.03 -1.09 0.95
C ARG A 160 15.16 0.14 1.84
N ALA A 161 14.07 0.65 2.40
CA ALA A 161 14.11 1.85 3.22
C ALA A 161 14.68 1.55 4.62
N ALA A 162 15.54 2.44 5.10
CA ALA A 162 16.04 2.36 6.47
C ALA A 162 14.97 2.84 7.45
N TYR A 163 14.83 2.18 8.60
CA TYR A 163 13.84 2.58 9.60
C TYR A 163 14.12 3.97 10.19
N SER A 164 15.37 4.42 10.19
CA SER A 164 15.77 5.75 10.64
C SER A 164 15.20 6.88 9.77
N MET A 165 14.69 6.59 8.57
CA MET A 165 14.00 7.58 7.74
C MET A 165 12.66 8.03 8.34
N GLY A 166 12.07 7.23 9.24
CA GLY A 166 10.77 7.55 9.85
C GLY A 166 9.62 7.59 8.84
N LEU A 167 8.47 8.06 9.31
CA LEU A 167 7.29 8.35 8.52
C LEU A 167 6.96 9.84 8.64
N ASN A 168 6.77 10.48 7.49
CA ASN A 168 6.41 11.89 7.39
C ASN A 168 5.03 12.02 6.75
N GLU A 169 4.37 13.16 6.95
CA GLU A 169 3.14 13.48 6.22
C GLU A 169 3.39 13.46 4.71
N PHE A 170 2.41 12.97 3.96
CA PHE A 170 2.45 12.91 2.51
C PHE A 170 1.25 13.66 1.94
N ASP A 171 1.53 14.75 1.25
CA ASP A 171 0.53 15.51 0.52
C ASP A 171 0.16 14.76 -0.77
N ILE A 172 -0.92 13.98 -0.70
CA ILE A 172 -1.40 13.19 -1.82
C ILE A 172 -1.91 14.08 -2.96
N GLU A 173 -2.53 15.22 -2.66
CA GLU A 173 -3.10 16.12 -3.66
C GLU A 173 -2.00 16.80 -4.46
N ALA A 174 -0.99 17.37 -3.79
CA ALA A 174 0.18 17.93 -4.46
C ALA A 174 0.94 16.87 -5.29
N TYR A 175 0.96 15.62 -4.83
CA TYR A 175 1.55 14.52 -5.60
C TYR A 175 0.73 14.18 -6.86
N LEU A 176 -0.60 14.20 -6.78
CA LEU A 176 -1.47 13.97 -7.95
C LEU A 176 -1.31 15.09 -8.98
N GLU A 177 -1.23 16.36 -8.55
CA GLU A 177 -0.94 17.49 -9.43
C GLU A 177 0.41 17.33 -10.14
N MET A 178 1.46 16.94 -9.39
CA MET A 178 2.79 16.68 -9.95
C MET A 178 2.77 15.54 -10.98
N LEU A 179 1.95 14.51 -10.79
CA LEU A 179 1.82 13.41 -11.75
C LEU A 179 1.20 13.85 -13.08
N ASP A 180 0.29 14.83 -13.04
CA ASP A 180 -0.42 15.32 -14.23
C ASP A 180 0.43 16.21 -15.11
N VAL A 181 1.35 16.96 -14.52
CA VAL A 181 2.33 17.78 -15.26
C VAL A 181 3.37 16.94 -16.01
N ARG A 182 3.57 15.68 -15.60
CA ARG A 182 4.60 14.78 -16.17
C ARG A 182 4.08 13.83 -17.25
N CYS A 183 2.80 13.91 -17.62
CA CYS A 183 2.17 13.04 -18.61
C CYS A 183 2.13 13.66 -20.01
#